data_AF-A0AAQ4EH37-F1
#
_entry.id   AF-A0AAQ4EH37-F1
#
_cell.length_a   1.000
_cell.length_b   1.000
_cell.length_c   1.000
_cell.angle_alpha   90.00
_cell.angle_beta   90.00
_cell.angle_gamma   90.00
#
_symmetry.space_group_name_H-M   'P 1'
#
loop_
_entity.id
_entity.type
_entity.pdbx_description
1 polymer ?
#
loop_
_entity_poly.entity_id
_entity_poly.type
_entity_poly.pdbx_seq_one_letter_code
_entity_poly.pdbx_strand_id
1 'polypeptide(L)'
;MPQAVEVLLRNPRCRQLLYESRQDTLDNERTTCLHLAARNGHTNVLRCLLAAGADINRSTLRGTALHEAAMHGKLEAVRLLLQ
;
A
#
# COMPACT_ATOMS: atom_id res chain seq x y z
N MET A 1 16.36 -7.44 13.04
CA MET A 1 15.07 -6.73 12.85
C MET A 1 15.39 -5.47 12.05
N PRO A 2 14.90 -5.34 10.81
CA PRO A 2 15.69 -4.80 9.72
C PRO A 2 15.67 -3.26 9.66
N GLN A 3 16.84 -2.69 9.36
CA GLN A 3 17.13 -1.25 9.24
C GLN A 3 16.20 -0.49 8.27
N ALA A 4 15.49 -1.20 7.38
CA ALA A 4 14.53 -0.61 6.44
C ALA A 4 13.32 0.03 7.15
N VAL A 5 12.83 -0.55 8.24
CA VAL A 5 11.68 0.00 8.99
C VAL A 5 12.07 1.30 9.72
N GLU A 6 13.29 1.38 10.23
CA GLU A 6 13.81 2.54 10.95
C GLU A 6 14.04 3.75 10.03
N VAL A 7 14.48 3.50 8.79
CA VAL A 7 14.59 4.53 7.74
C VAL A 7 13.21 5.08 7.34
N LEU A 8 12.16 4.24 7.33
CA LEU A 8 10.79 4.66 6.99
C LEU A 8 10.13 5.46 8.11
N LEU A 9 10.45 5.18 9.38
CA LEU A 9 9.98 5.96 10.54
C LEU A 9 10.56 7.38 10.59
N ARG A 10 11.70 7.63 9.93
CA ARG A 10 12.25 8.99 9.74
C ARG A 10 11.47 9.83 8.72
N ASN A 11 10.62 9.22 7.89
CA ASN A 11 9.78 9.94 6.95
C ASN A 11 8.39 10.17 7.56
N PRO A 12 8.05 11.40 8.01
CA PRO A 12 6.80 11.68 8.70
C PRO A 12 5.57 11.37 7.84
N ARG A 13 5.65 11.45 6.50
CA ARG A 13 4.55 11.04 5.61
C ARG A 13 4.36 9.53 5.58
N CYS A 14 5.42 8.74 5.56
CA CYS A 14 5.31 7.27 5.60
C CYS A 14 4.78 6.80 6.96
N ARG A 15 5.19 7.46 8.06
CA ARG A 15 4.69 7.19 9.40
C ARG A 15 3.20 7.50 9.52
N GLN A 16 2.76 8.65 9.01
CA GLN A 16 1.33 9.03 8.98
C GLN A 16 0.50 8.00 8.20
N LEU A 17 0.96 7.61 7.01
CA LEU A 17 0.30 6.59 6.17
C LEU A 17 0.24 5.22 6.85
N LEU A 18 1.22 4.85 7.68
CA LEU A 18 1.18 3.61 8.45
C LEU A 18 0.17 3.67 9.60
N TYR A 19 0.05 4.81 10.29
CA TYR A 19 -0.99 5.02 11.31
C TYR A 19 -2.40 4.98 10.69
N GLU A 20 -2.57 5.60 9.52
CA GLU A 20 -3.81 5.54 8.75
C GLU A 20 -4.09 4.12 8.22
N SER A 21 -3.07 3.36 7.82
CA SER A 21 -3.24 1.97 7.36
C SER A 21 -3.71 0.99 8.46
N ARG A 22 -3.45 1.32 9.74
CA ARG A 22 -3.91 0.53 10.90
C ARG A 22 -5.36 0.83 11.27
N GLN A 23 -5.84 2.02 10.95
CA GLN A 23 -7.26 2.29 10.93
C GLN A 23 -7.75 1.75 9.58
N ASP A 24 -8.18 0.48 9.54
CA ASP A 24 -9.07 0.00 8.47
C ASP A 24 -10.23 1.00 8.40
N THR A 25 -10.11 2.05 7.58
CA THR A 25 -11.01 3.20 7.66
C THR A 25 -12.40 2.71 7.35
N LEU A 26 -13.33 3.11 8.22
CA LEU A 26 -14.71 2.68 8.43
C LEU A 26 -15.67 2.87 7.23
N ASP A 27 -15.16 2.95 6.01
CA ASP A 27 -15.99 2.75 4.84
C ASP A 27 -16.16 1.25 4.61
N ASN A 28 -17.37 0.85 4.25
CA ASN A 28 -17.85 -0.53 4.11
C ASN A 28 -16.97 -1.44 3.21
N GLU A 29 -15.96 -0.88 2.54
CA GLU A 29 -15.06 -1.53 1.59
C GLU A 29 -13.74 -2.03 2.20
N ARG A 30 -13.36 -1.62 3.43
CA ARG A 30 -12.07 -2.00 4.09
C ARG A 30 -10.83 -1.64 3.27
N THR A 31 -10.89 -0.58 2.46
CA THR A 31 -9.81 -0.15 1.57
C THR A 31 -8.57 0.29 2.35
N THR A 32 -7.41 -0.33 2.09
CA THR A 32 -6.14 0.04 2.76
C THR A 32 -5.34 1.05 1.93
N CYS A 33 -4.35 1.72 2.56
CA CYS A 33 -3.44 2.62 1.85
C CYS A 33 -2.70 1.95 0.67
N LEU A 34 -2.45 0.64 0.74
CA LEU A 34 -1.85 -0.12 -0.36
C LEU A 34 -2.75 -0.14 -1.60
N HIS A 35 -4.07 -0.27 -1.42
CA HIS A 35 -5.06 -0.21 -2.50
C HIS A 35 -5.09 1.19 -3.13
N LEU A 36 -5.09 2.24 -2.32
CA LEU A 36 -5.08 3.62 -2.81
C LEU A 36 -3.79 3.96 -3.56
N ALA A 37 -2.64 3.50 -3.06
CA ALA A 37 -1.35 3.68 -3.73
C ALA A 37 -1.30 2.92 -5.06
N ALA A 38 -1.83 1.69 -5.09
CA ALA A 38 -1.92 0.87 -6.29
C ALA A 38 -2.86 1.46 -7.35
N ARG A 39 -4.07 1.86 -6.94
CA ARG A 39 -5.07 2.54 -7.78
C ARG A 39 -4.52 3.81 -8.44
N ASN A 40 -3.76 4.62 -7.69
CA ASN A 40 -3.20 5.87 -8.20
C ASN A 40 -1.84 5.69 -8.91
N GLY A 41 -1.19 4.53 -8.79
CA GLY A 41 0.12 4.27 -9.37
C GLY A 41 1.28 4.91 -8.58
N HIS A 42 1.10 5.17 -7.29
CA HIS A 42 2.11 5.77 -6.42
C HIS A 42 3.16 4.74 -6.00
N THR A 43 4.05 4.39 -6.93
CA THR A 43 5.10 3.36 -6.78
C THR A 43 6.04 3.62 -5.60
N ASN A 44 6.40 4.87 -5.32
CA ASN A 44 7.21 5.24 -4.16
C ASN A 44 6.50 4.89 -2.84
N VAL A 45 5.19 5.15 -2.77
CA VAL A 45 4.38 4.84 -1.58
C VAL A 45 4.20 3.32 -1.45
N LEU A 46 3.96 2.62 -2.56
CA LEU A 46 3.91 1.15 -2.62
C LEU A 46 5.18 0.53 -2.04
N ARG A 47 6.36 0.97 -2.50
CA ARG A 47 7.65 0.48 -1.97
C ARG A 47 7.77 0.72 -0.47
N CYS A 48 7.40 1.90 0.01
CA CYS A 48 7.42 2.22 1.44
C CYS A 48 6.49 1.31 2.25
N LEU A 49 5.25 1.09 1.77
CA LEU A 49 4.27 0.24 2.45
C LEU A 49 4.72 -1.23 2.48
N LEU A 50 5.22 -1.76 1.36
CA LEU A 50 5.74 -3.13 1.28
C LEU A 50 6.96 -3.31 2.20
N ALA A 51 7.90 -2.36 2.20
CA ALA A 51 9.05 -2.39 3.09
C ALA A 51 8.69 -2.24 4.59
N ALA A 52 7.54 -1.63 4.89
CA ALA A 52 6.99 -1.56 6.24
C ALA A 52 6.21 -2.81 6.66
N GLY A 53 6.10 -3.83 5.80
CA GLY A 53 5.40 -5.08 6.09
C GLY A 53 3.89 -5.02 5.86
N ALA A 54 3.41 -4.12 4.99
CA ALA A 54 2.02 -4.15 4.56
C ALA A 54 1.70 -5.49 3.88
N ASP A 55 0.55 -6.08 4.21
CA ASP A 55 0.08 -7.31 3.59
C ASP A 55 -0.36 -7.05 2.14
N ILE A 56 0.47 -7.51 1.20
CA ILE A 56 0.26 -7.37 -0.24
C ILE A 56 -0.97 -8.12 -0.75
N ASN A 57 -1.34 -9.20 -0.06
CA ASN A 57 -2.44 -10.09 -0.45
C ASN A 57 -3.75 -9.74 0.27
N ARG A 58 -3.75 -8.69 1.09
CA ARG A 58 -4.95 -8.24 1.78
C ARG A 58 -6.02 -7.90 0.75
N SER A 59 -7.12 -8.64 0.79
CA SER A 59 -8.27 -8.42 -0.08
C SER A 59 -9.32 -7.55 0.59
N THR A 60 -9.89 -6.65 -0.20
CA THR A 60 -11.01 -5.77 0.16
C THR A 60 -12.24 -6.15 -0.66
N LEU A 61 -13.36 -5.44 -0.49
CA LEU A 61 -14.53 -5.66 -1.36
C LEU A 61 -14.24 -5.37 -2.84
N ARG A 62 -13.21 -4.57 -3.13
CA ARG A 62 -12.75 -4.24 -4.49
C ARG A 62 -11.65 -5.18 -5.01
N GLY A 63 -11.26 -6.20 -4.24
CA GLY A 63 -10.14 -7.09 -4.54
C GLY A 63 -8.86 -6.67 -3.80
N THR A 64 -7.71 -7.13 -4.29
CA THR A 64 -6.39 -6.80 -3.72
C THR A 64 -5.83 -5.50 -4.31
N ALA A 65 -4.73 -4.99 -3.74
CA ALA A 65 -4.00 -3.86 -4.33
C ALA A 65 -3.62 -4.11 -5.80
N LEU A 66 -3.32 -5.36 -6.17
CA LEU A 66 -3.04 -5.75 -7.55
C LEU A 66 -4.27 -5.57 -8.47
N HIS A 67 -5.48 -5.92 -7.99
CA HIS A 67 -6.71 -5.72 -8.76
C HIS A 67 -6.93 -4.23 -9.06
N GLU A 68 -6.75 -3.38 -8.06
CA GLU A 68 -6.87 -1.92 -8.21
C GLU A 68 -5.84 -1.34 -9.21
N ALA A 69 -4.56 -1.76 -9.11
CA ALA A 69 -3.55 -1.34 -10.08
C ALA A 69 -3.86 -1.81 -11.50
N ALA A 70 -4.35 -3.05 -11.65
CA ALA A 70 -4.70 -3.62 -12.96
C ALA A 70 -5.94 -2.92 -13.56
N MET A 71 -7.02 -2.74 -12.79
CA MET A 71 -8.23 -2.05 -13.24
C MET A 71 -7.96 -0.62 -13.71
N HIS A 72 -7.03 0.08 -13.06
CA HIS A 72 -6.68 1.45 -13.40
C HIS A 72 -5.47 1.60 -14.33
N GLY A 73 -4.97 0.49 -14.91
CA GLY A 73 -3.88 0.49 -15.89
C GLY A 73 -2.53 0.97 -15.35
N LYS A 74 -2.28 0.83 -14.04
CA LYS A 74 -1.06 1.29 -13.37
C LYS A 74 0.06 0.27 -13.53
N LEU A 75 0.63 0.19 -14.73
CA LEU A 75 1.62 -0.84 -15.11
C LEU A 75 2.79 -0.96 -14.13
N GLU A 76 3.39 0.16 -13.72
CA GLU A 76 4.52 0.14 -12.78
C GLU A 76 4.12 -0.32 -11.37
N ALA A 77 2.91 -0.02 -10.94
CA ALA A 77 2.38 -0.53 -9.67
C ALA A 77 2.11 -2.04 -9.74
N VAL A 78 1.57 -2.53 -10.86
CA VAL A 78 1.37 -3.97 -11.12
C VAL A 78 2.71 -4.71 -11.07
N ARG A 79 3.75 -4.20 -11.75
CA ARG A 79 5.09 -4.81 -11.72
C ARG A 79 5.65 -4.88 -10.31
N LEU A 80 5.47 -3.82 -9.52
CA LEU A 80 5.92 -3.75 -8.13
C LEU A 80 5.20 -4.74 -7.22
N LEU A 81 3.91 -4.96 -7.47
CA LEU A 81 3.06 -5.85 -6.67
C LEU A 81 3.21 -7.33 -7.03
N LEU A 82 3.89 -7.64 -8.14
CA LEU A 82 4.16 -9.01 -8.61
C LEU A 82 5.59 -9.49 -8.30
N GLN A 83 6.46 -8.61 -7.79
CA GLN A 83 7.81 -8.97 -7.32
C GLN A 83 7.76 -9.58 -5.93
#